data_AF-A0A2S9DHN9-F1
#
_entry.id   AF-A0A2S9DHN9-F1
#
_cell.length_a   1.000
_cell.length_b   1.000
_cell.length_c   1.000
_cell.angle_alpha   90.00
_cell.angle_beta   90.00
_cell.angle_gamma   90.00
#
_symmetry.space_group_name_H-M   'P 1'
#
loop_
_entity.id
_entity.type
_entity.pdbx_description
1 polymer ?
#
loop_
_entity_poly.entity_id
_entity_poly.type
_entity_poly.pdbx_seq_one_letter_code
_entity_poly.pdbx_strand_id
1 'polypeptide(L)'
;MAPTTNTIVPLLHIVPSKNDQERLIPMSPELVKILVEAQRRARGTSKAVPLSSRYDPNDKTFSEMLPHLFARLVGPTQNVLSYQYVRRLLVDIASHA
;
A
#
# COMPACT_ATOMS: atom_id res chain seq x y z
N MET A 1 2.67 -18.25 -35.82
CA MET A 1 3.86 -17.87 -35.03
C MET A 1 3.37 -17.37 -33.69
N ALA A 2 3.61 -18.12 -32.61
CA ALA A 2 3.25 -17.67 -31.26
C ALA A 2 4.23 -16.56 -30.84
N PRO A 3 3.79 -15.42 -30.31
CA PRO A 3 4.70 -14.42 -29.81
C PRO A 3 5.37 -14.97 -28.54
N THR A 4 6.65 -15.33 -28.64
CA THR A 4 7.56 -15.41 -27.49
C THR A 4 7.75 -13.98 -26.97
N THR A 5 6.94 -13.54 -26.02
CA THR A 5 7.23 -12.28 -25.34
C THR A 5 7.68 -12.57 -23.93
N ASN A 6 8.96 -12.32 -23.70
CA ASN A 6 9.63 -12.30 -22.41
C ASN A 6 9.14 -11.09 -21.58
N THR A 7 7.83 -10.83 -21.57
CA THR A 7 7.21 -9.68 -20.92
C THR A 7 7.10 -9.98 -19.44
N ILE A 8 7.90 -9.26 -18.64
CA ILE A 8 7.74 -9.25 -17.20
C ILE A 8 6.43 -8.53 -16.88
N VAL A 9 5.44 -9.28 -16.38
CA VAL A 9 4.16 -8.73 -15.90
C VAL A 9 4.23 -8.63 -14.38
N PRO A 10 4.26 -7.42 -13.81
CA PRO A 10 4.29 -7.27 -12.36
C PRO A 10 2.91 -7.59 -11.77
N LEU A 11 2.91 -8.31 -10.66
CA LEU A 11 1.70 -8.74 -9.97
C LEU A 11 1.51 -7.98 -8.66
N LEU A 12 0.29 -7.53 -8.39
CA LEU A 12 -0.12 -7.07 -7.07
C LEU A 12 -0.61 -8.28 -6.29
N HIS A 13 0.12 -8.62 -5.23
CA HIS A 13 -0.29 -9.66 -4.30
C HIS A 13 -1.11 -9.07 -3.15
N ILE A 14 -2.35 -9.52 -3.05
CA ILE A 14 -3.27 -9.20 -1.96
C ILE A 14 -3.38 -10.45 -1.08
N VAL A 15 -2.77 -10.38 0.10
CA VAL A 15 -2.86 -11.43 1.11
C VAL A 15 -4.30 -11.57 1.61
N PRO A 16 -4.71 -12.79 2.02
CA PRO A 16 -6.04 -13.00 2.58
C PRO A 16 -6.25 -12.11 3.81
N SER A 17 -7.46 -11.56 3.94
CA SER A 17 -7.93 -10.93 5.17
C SER A 17 -8.96 -11.84 5.85
N LYS A 18 -9.50 -11.44 7.00
CA LYS A 18 -10.33 -12.27 7.90
C LYS A 18 -11.39 -13.14 7.21
N ASN A 19 -11.95 -12.69 6.08
CA ASN A 19 -12.94 -13.45 5.29
C ASN A 19 -12.62 -13.50 3.78
N ASP A 20 -11.42 -13.11 3.34
CA ASP A 20 -11.11 -12.88 1.93
C ASP A 20 -10.06 -13.85 1.41
N GLN A 21 -10.13 -14.21 0.12
CA GLN A 21 -9.18 -15.12 -0.52
C GLN A 21 -7.92 -14.38 -0.96
N GLU A 22 -6.80 -15.11 -1.06
CA GLU A 22 -5.57 -14.60 -1.67
C GLU A 22 -5.83 -14.23 -3.15
N ARG A 23 -5.32 -13.08 -3.59
CA ARG A 23 -5.47 -12.62 -4.98
C ARG A 23 -4.14 -12.14 -5.56
N LEU A 24 -3.86 -12.56 -6.79
CA LEU A 24 -2.77 -12.05 -7.61
C LEU A 24 -3.38 -11.29 -8.81
N ILE A 25 -3.19 -9.98 -8.84
CA ILE A 25 -3.75 -9.11 -9.87
C ILE A 25 -2.62 -8.64 -10.80
N PRO A 26 -2.65 -8.96 -12.10
CA PRO A 26 -1.74 -8.36 -13.07
C PRO A 26 -1.89 -6.85 -13.07
N MET A 27 -0.80 -6.12 -12.85
CA MET A 27 -0.82 -4.67 -12.83
C MET A 27 -0.63 -4.10 -14.23
N SER A 28 -1.47 -3.12 -14.61
CA SER A 28 -1.23 -2.34 -15.81
C SER A 28 0.03 -1.46 -15.65
N PRO A 29 0.70 -1.08 -16.75
CA PRO A 29 1.85 -0.17 -16.69
C PRO A 29 1.57 1.14 -15.94
N GLU A 30 0.35 1.68 -16.06
CA GLU A 30 -0.09 2.90 -15.39
C GLU A 30 -0.18 2.69 -13.88
N LEU A 31 -0.73 1.57 -13.42
CA LEU A 31 -0.82 1.23 -12.00
C LEU A 31 0.58 1.06 -11.39
N VAL A 32 1.49 0.38 -12.10
CA VAL A 32 2.88 0.21 -11.68
C VAL A 32 3.53 1.58 -11.47
N LYS A 33 3.37 2.49 -12.43
CA LYS A 33 3.93 3.86 -12.34
C LYS A 33 3.43 4.59 -11.10
N ILE A 34 2.13 4.52 -10.81
CA ILE A 34 1.54 5.17 -9.63
C ILE A 34 2.05 4.55 -8.32
N LEU A 35 2.15 3.22 -8.24
CA LEU A 35 2.65 2.55 -7.03
C LEU A 35 4.15 2.83 -6.80
N VAL A 36 4.96 2.89 -7.85
CA VAL A 36 6.36 3.31 -7.75
C VAL A 36 6.47 4.76 -7.25
N GLU A 37 5.63 5.67 -7.74
CA GLU A 37 5.58 7.04 -7.24
C GLU A 37 5.10 7.12 -5.78
N ALA A 38 4.10 6.31 -5.40
CA ALA A 38 3.66 6.21 -4.01
C ALA A 38 4.80 5.69 -3.10
N GLN A 39 5.54 4.67 -3.54
CA GLN A 39 6.71 4.14 -2.84
C GLN A 39 7.83 5.18 -2.72
N ARG A 40 8.09 5.95 -3.78
CA ARG A 40 9.07 7.04 -3.76
C ARG A 40 8.68 8.12 -2.75
N ARG A 41 7.40 8.49 -2.68
CA ARG A 41 6.88 9.44 -1.70
C ARG A 41 6.99 8.90 -0.26
N ALA A 42 6.62 7.65 -0.04
CA ALA A 42 6.70 6.99 1.27
C ALA A 42 8.14 6.91 1.79
N ARG A 43 9.10 6.68 0.88
CA ARG A 43 10.54 6.69 1.19
C ARG A 43 11.08 8.10 1.51
N GLY A 44 10.53 9.14 0.89
CA GLY A 44 11.04 10.51 1.03
C GLY A 44 12.52 10.60 0.63
N THR A 45 13.34 11.17 1.51
CA THR A 45 14.80 11.30 1.33
C THR A 45 15.60 10.11 1.89
N SER A 46 14.93 9.11 2.48
CA SER A 46 15.59 7.95 3.08
C SER A 46 16.05 6.93 2.02
N LYS A 47 16.95 6.02 2.40
CA LYS A 47 17.40 4.92 1.51
C LYS A 47 16.32 3.86 1.26
N ALA A 48 15.41 3.69 2.22
CA ALA A 48 14.29 2.74 2.15
C ALA A 48 13.05 3.37 2.78
N VAL A 49 11.87 2.78 2.51
CA VAL A 49 10.62 3.18 3.16
C VAL A 49 10.77 2.94 4.68
N PRO A 50 10.57 3.97 5.53
CA PRO A 50 10.70 3.80 6.96
C PRO A 50 9.69 2.78 7.48
N LEU A 51 10.16 1.91 8.37
CA LEU A 51 9.31 0.88 8.94
C LEU A 51 8.28 1.49 9.88
N SER A 52 7.09 0.92 9.88
CA SER A 52 6.01 1.26 10.81
C SER A 52 5.27 0.00 11.23
N SER A 53 4.69 0.05 12.43
CA SER A 53 3.75 -0.98 12.89
C SER A 53 2.33 -0.46 12.74
N ARG A 54 1.41 -1.34 12.38
CA ARG A 54 -0.02 -1.07 12.28
C ARG A 54 -0.72 -1.66 13.49
N TYR A 55 -1.52 -0.85 14.17
CA TYR A 55 -2.47 -1.35 15.17
C TYR A 55 -3.71 -1.95 14.49
N ASP A 56 -4.05 -3.20 14.78
CA ASP A 56 -5.34 -3.80 14.43
C ASP A 56 -6.33 -3.61 15.59
N PRO A 57 -7.38 -2.78 15.43
CA PRO A 57 -8.33 -2.53 16.50
C PRO A 57 -9.22 -3.73 16.84
N ASN A 58 -9.39 -4.69 15.92
CA ASN A 58 -10.21 -5.87 16.15
C ASN A 58 -9.48 -6.89 17.02
N ASP A 59 -8.20 -7.11 16.74
CA ASP A 59 -7.37 -8.09 17.46
C ASP A 59 -6.59 -7.43 18.62
N LYS A 60 -6.62 -6.10 18.69
CA LYS A 60 -5.92 -5.27 19.69
C LYS A 60 -4.41 -5.50 19.73
N THR A 61 -3.83 -5.85 18.60
CA THR A 61 -2.40 -6.16 18.44
C THR A 61 -1.72 -5.21 17.48
N PHE A 62 -0.40 -5.11 17.61
CA PHE A 62 0.46 -4.40 16.68
C PHE A 62 1.06 -5.39 15.69
N SER A 63 1.10 -5.03 14.41
CA SER A 63 1.77 -5.80 13.38
C SER A 63 3.28 -5.76 13.55
N GLU A 64 3.97 -6.64 12.84
CA GLU A 64 5.40 -6.51 12.62
C GLU A 64 5.75 -5.16 11.97
N MET A 65 7.02 -4.78 12.13
CA MET A 65 7.58 -3.56 11.54
C MET A 65 7.76 -3.76 10.03
N LEU A 66 6.85 -3.16 9.25
CA LEU A 66 6.81 -3.33 7.79
C LEU A 66 6.95 -1.98 7.07
N PRO A 67 7.44 -1.98 5.80
CA PRO A 67 7.61 -0.78 4.99
C PRO A 67 6.28 -0.30 4.39
N HIS A 68 5.33 0.13 5.24
CA HIS A 68 4.02 0.59 4.78
C HIS A 68 4.13 1.85 3.89
N LEU A 69 3.49 1.81 2.72
CA LEU A 69 3.48 2.93 1.78
C LEU A 69 2.59 4.09 2.26
N PHE A 70 1.53 3.77 2.99
CA PHE A 70 0.57 4.72 3.53
C PHE A 70 0.84 4.93 5.02
N ALA A 71 1.95 5.58 5.32
CA ALA A 71 2.34 5.97 6.67
C ALA A 71 2.80 7.42 6.68
N ARG A 72 2.72 8.06 7.85
CA ARG A 72 3.18 9.42 8.07
C ARG A 72 3.86 9.56 9.42
N LEU A 73 4.75 10.53 9.51
CA LEU A 73 5.36 10.91 10.77
C LEU A 73 4.33 11.66 11.62
N VAL A 74 4.06 11.17 12.82
CA VAL A 74 3.23 11.83 13.83
C VAL A 74 4.08 11.96 15.09
N GLY A 75 4.52 13.19 15.36
CA GLY A 75 5.53 13.44 16.39
C GLY A 75 6.81 12.64 16.08
N PRO A 76 7.34 11.83 17.01
CA PRO A 76 8.57 11.07 16.81
C PRO A 76 8.36 9.71 16.13
N THR A 77 7.13 9.31 15.78
CA THR A 77 6.82 7.94 15.33
C THR A 77 6.21 7.89 13.93
N GLN A 78 6.64 6.91 13.14
CA GLN A 78 6.07 6.61 11.82
C GLN A 78 4.80 5.76 12.01
N ASN A 79 3.64 6.33 11.71
CA ASN A 79 2.35 5.71 11.94
C ASN A 79 1.64 5.41 10.62
N VAL A 80 1.11 4.19 10.50
CA VAL A 80 0.26 3.80 9.37
C VAL A 80 -1.03 4.63 9.39
N LEU A 81 -1.48 5.09 8.22
CA LEU A 81 -2.75 5.80 8.11
C LEU A 81 -3.89 4.90 8.56
N SER A 82 -4.74 5.38 9.47
CA SER A 82 -5.88 4.61 9.94
C SER A 82 -6.89 4.40 8.82
N TYR A 83 -7.59 3.26 8.86
CA TYR A 83 -8.67 2.97 7.90
C TYR A 83 -9.71 4.10 7.83
N GLN A 84 -10.08 4.67 8.98
CA GLN A 84 -11.03 5.78 9.06
C GLN A 84 -10.51 7.04 8.35
N TYR A 85 -9.22 7.34 8.48
CA TYR A 85 -8.61 8.48 7.80
C TYR A 85 -8.60 8.27 6.28
N VAL A 86 -8.20 7.09 5.81
CA VAL A 86 -8.22 6.75 4.37
C VAL A 86 -9.64 6.81 3.82
N ARG A 87 -10.62 6.21 4.51
CA ARG A 87 -12.03 6.28 4.13
C ARG A 87 -12.51 7.71 3.98
N ARG A 88 -12.18 8.59 4.93
CA ARG A 88 -12.54 10.01 4.87
C ARG A 88 -11.94 10.69 3.65
N LEU A 89 -10.66 10.47 3.34
CA LEU A 89 -10.01 11.04 2.16
C LEU A 89 -10.68 10.56 0.86
N LEU A 90 -11.03 9.27 0.78
CA LEU A 90 -11.68 8.73 -0.41
C LEU A 90 -13.08 9.33 -0.60
N VAL A 91 -13.86 9.48 0.47
CA VAL A 91 -15.19 10.13 0.42
C VAL A 91 -15.07 11.60 0.01
N ASP A 92 -14.09 12.32 0.56
CA ASP A 92 -13.85 13.72 0.23
C ASP A 92 -13.49 13.88 -1.26
N ILE A 93 -12.56 13.06 -1.77
CA ILE A 93 -12.19 13.06 -3.20
C ILE A 93 -13.39 12.72 -4.09
N ALA A 94 -14.18 11.71 -3.72
CA ALA A 94 -15.36 11.30 -4.49
C ALA A 94 -16.48 12.35 -4.47
N SER A 95 -16.51 13.25 -3.49
CA SER A 95 -17.48 14.35 -3.42
C SER A 95 -17.14 15.51 -4.36
N HIS A 96 -15.91 15.57 -4.87
CA HIS A 96 -15.41 16.62 -5.76
C HIS A 96 -15.13 16.11 -7.18
N ALA A 97 -15.46 14.85 -7.48
CA ALA A 97 -15.32 14.20 -8.79
C ALA A 97 -16.67 14.13 -9.49
#